data_AF-A0A2V3YDB1-F1
#
_entry.id   AF-A0A2V3YDB1-F1
#
_cell.length_a   1.000
_cell.length_b   1.000
_cell.length_c   1.000
_cell.angle_alpha   90.00
_cell.angle_beta   90.00
_cell.angle_gamma   90.00
#
_symmetry.space_group_name_H-M   'P 1'
#
loop_
_entity.id
_entity.type
_entity.pdbx_description
1 polymer ?
#
loop_
_entity_poly.entity_id
_entity_poly.type
_entity_poly.pdbx_seq_one_letter_code
_entity_poly.pdbx_strand_id
1 'polypeptide(L)'
;MTESTVGKRGFEPSKIMIYVKNRGIVLEESSMALVNRDTGLIIAMGNEAEEAMEAPPTPAVAVNALRRGIVAYFTLSANMFRYYLHRALGYDHSFVKRLIGITIKKPRIAVCVPEELTEVEEKAFSEAFYQAGAKKVYLSGLPLENAVTSLGKQCSVFVGITWSGKEKERFCINENCPHRIF
;
A
#
# COMPACT_ATOMS: atom_id res chain seq x y z
N MET A 1 -6.39 18.41 31.33
CA MET A 1 -5.11 17.91 31.84
C MET A 1 -5.19 16.39 31.73
N THR A 2 -4.86 15.89 30.55
CA THR A 2 -3.60 15.17 30.25
C THR A 2 -3.71 13.70 30.64
N GLU A 3 -4.31 12.91 29.76
CA GLU A 3 -3.87 11.54 29.55
C GLU A 3 -3.84 11.28 28.04
N SER A 4 -2.63 11.53 27.51
CA SER A 4 -2.14 11.05 26.24
C SER A 4 -2.50 9.58 26.04
N THR A 5 -3.49 9.31 25.20
CA THR A 5 -3.79 7.96 24.72
C THR A 5 -2.81 7.52 23.61
N VAL A 6 -1.53 7.85 23.82
CA VAL A 6 -0.39 7.26 23.09
C VAL A 6 -0.32 5.81 23.57
N GLY A 7 -1.09 4.94 22.93
CA GLY A 7 -1.24 3.54 23.34
C GLY A 7 -2.59 2.90 23.05
N LYS A 8 -3.25 3.21 21.92
CA LYS A 8 -4.41 2.40 21.47
C LYS A 8 -3.90 1.19 20.68
N ARG A 9 -3.88 0.02 21.33
CA ARG A 9 -3.51 -1.34 20.85
C ARG A 9 -4.23 -1.84 19.57
N GLY A 10 -4.76 -0.98 18.71
CA GLY A 10 -5.49 -1.35 17.49
C GLY A 10 -5.25 -0.45 16.29
N PHE A 11 -4.28 0.46 16.37
CA PHE A 11 -4.08 1.53 15.38
C PHE A 11 -2.63 1.57 14.85
N GLU A 12 -2.03 0.40 14.66
CA GLU A 12 -0.72 0.30 14.01
C GLU A 12 -0.91 0.39 12.48
N PRO A 13 -0.42 1.47 11.83
CA PRO A 13 -0.51 1.57 10.38
C PRO A 13 0.40 0.54 9.72
N SER A 14 -0.04 0.04 8.57
CA SER A 14 0.80 -0.76 7.69
C SER A 14 1.65 0.16 6.83
N LYS A 15 2.88 -0.27 6.52
CA LYS A 15 3.70 0.42 5.52
C LYS A 15 3.55 -0.30 4.18
N ILE A 16 3.33 0.49 3.14
CA ILE A 16 3.12 0.03 1.78
C ILE A 16 4.28 0.52 0.94
N MET A 17 5.03 -0.42 0.37
CA MET A 17 6.18 -0.16 -0.47
C MET A 17 5.87 -0.61 -1.89
N ILE A 18 6.21 0.23 -2.87
CA ILE A 18 6.07 -0.13 -4.29
C ILE A 18 7.45 -0.13 -4.93
N TYR A 19 7.86 -1.32 -5.36
CA TYR A 19 9.02 -1.55 -6.20
C TYR A 19 8.58 -1.68 -7.65
N VAL A 20 9.30 -1.00 -8.56
CA VAL A 20 9.08 -1.14 -9.99
C VAL A 20 10.34 -1.65 -10.63
N LYS A 21 10.20 -2.69 -11.45
CA LYS A 21 11.30 -3.33 -12.16
C LYS A 21 12.15 -2.28 -12.89
N ASN A 22 13.46 -2.34 -12.70
CA ASN A 22 14.47 -1.41 -13.24
C ASN A 22 14.41 0.03 -12.69
N ARG A 23 13.51 0.33 -11.73
CA ARG A 23 13.45 1.64 -11.05
C ARG A 23 13.74 1.56 -9.55
N GLY A 24 13.69 0.37 -8.97
CA GLY A 24 13.85 0.20 -7.52
C GLY A 24 12.56 0.49 -6.76
N ILE A 25 12.71 0.80 -5.47
CA ILE A 25 11.62 1.30 -4.64
C ILE A 25 11.31 2.74 -5.08
N VAL A 26 10.08 3.00 -5.49
CA VAL A 26 9.64 4.32 -5.99
C VAL A 26 8.60 4.99 -5.09
N LEU A 27 8.07 4.27 -4.11
CA LEU A 27 7.06 4.78 -3.18
C LEU A 27 7.09 3.99 -1.87
N GLU A 28 7.02 4.72 -0.77
CA GLU A 28 6.80 4.20 0.59
C GLU A 28 5.76 5.07 1.29
N GLU A 29 4.61 4.50 1.63
CA GLU A 29 3.47 5.23 2.18
C GLU A 29 2.79 4.45 3.31
N SER A 30 2.15 5.20 4.20
CA SER A 30 1.27 4.64 5.22
C SER A 30 -0.01 4.05 4.64
N SER A 31 -0.64 3.11 5.36
CA SER A 31 -2.02 2.70 5.12
C SER A 31 -3.06 3.63 5.78
N MET A 32 -2.62 4.75 6.35
CA MET A 32 -3.48 5.75 6.97
C MET A 32 -4.22 6.61 5.95
N ALA A 33 -5.44 6.99 6.31
CA ALA A 33 -6.25 7.96 5.58
C ALA A 33 -6.94 8.93 6.54
N LEU A 34 -7.07 10.18 6.13
CA LEU A 34 -7.99 11.15 6.74
C LEU A 34 -9.29 11.13 5.95
N VAL A 35 -10.39 10.89 6.65
CA VAL A 35 -11.73 10.83 6.07
C VAL A 35 -12.60 11.86 6.76
N ASN A 36 -13.33 12.67 6.00
CA ASN A 36 -14.33 13.56 6.57
C ASN A 36 -15.45 12.71 7.18
N ARG A 37 -15.70 12.86 8.49
CA ARG A 37 -16.68 12.05 9.22
C ARG A 37 -18.11 12.22 8.70
N ASP A 38 -18.45 13.41 8.22
CA ASP A 38 -19.82 13.75 7.81
C ASP A 38 -20.11 13.31 6.37
N THR A 39 -19.11 13.39 5.49
CA THR A 39 -19.28 13.09 4.05
C THR A 39 -18.71 11.75 3.62
N GLY A 40 -17.85 11.14 4.42
CA GLY A 40 -17.10 9.93 4.06
C GLY A 40 -16.02 10.16 2.99
N LEU A 41 -15.76 11.41 2.61
CA LEU A 41 -14.76 11.74 1.59
C LEU A 41 -13.34 11.62 2.13
N ILE A 42 -12.46 11.04 1.32
CA ILE A 42 -11.02 10.96 1.61
C ILE A 42 -10.42 12.35 1.41
N ILE A 43 -9.81 12.89 2.47
CA ILE A 43 -9.14 14.20 2.50
C ILE A 43 -7.65 14.03 2.16
N ALA A 44 -7.00 13.08 2.82
CA ALA A 44 -5.59 12.76 2.64
C ALA A 44 -5.35 11.25 2.85
N MET A 45 -4.25 10.73 2.31
CA MET A 45 -3.81 9.34 2.50
C MET A 45 -2.30 9.28 2.61
N GLY A 46 -1.78 8.23 3.25
CA GLY A 46 -0.35 7.99 3.35
C GLY A 46 0.27 8.68 4.56
N ASN A 47 1.54 9.05 4.42
CA ASN A 47 2.32 9.63 5.50
C ASN A 47 1.72 10.95 6.00
N GLU A 48 1.11 11.76 5.11
CA GLU A 48 0.37 12.97 5.50
C GLU A 48 -0.80 12.66 6.46
N ALA A 49 -1.53 11.57 6.20
CA ALA A 49 -2.61 11.14 7.09
C ALA A 49 -2.10 10.51 8.40
N GLU A 50 -0.93 9.87 8.37
CA GLU A 50 -0.27 9.33 9.55
C GLU A 50 0.26 10.45 10.47
N GLU A 51 0.86 11.50 9.91
CA GLU A 51 1.31 12.68 10.65
C GLU A 51 0.14 13.40 11.35
N ALA A 52 -1.00 13.50 10.66
CA ALA A 52 -2.21 14.12 11.22
C ALA A 52 -2.97 13.20 12.20
N MET A 53 -2.55 11.95 12.42
CA MET A 53 -3.30 10.95 13.19
C MET A 53 -3.45 11.33 14.67
N GLU A 54 -2.45 11.98 15.26
CA GLU A 54 -2.46 12.36 16.67
C GLU A 54 -3.51 13.44 16.97
N ALA A 55 -3.74 14.34 16.02
CA ALA A 55 -4.71 15.42 16.12
C ALA A 55 -5.37 15.70 14.75
N PRO A 56 -6.30 14.83 14.29
CA PRO A 56 -6.97 15.01 13.02
C PRO A 56 -7.79 16.32 13.05
N PRO A 57 -7.70 17.18 12.01
CA PRO A 57 -8.48 18.41 11.96
C PRO A 57 -9.97 18.08 11.88
N THR A 58 -10.82 18.70 12.70
CA THR A 58 -12.28 18.47 12.62
C THR A 58 -12.84 19.05 11.32
N PRO A 59 -13.72 18.35 10.57
CA PRO A 59 -14.44 17.11 10.91
C PRO A 59 -13.77 15.80 10.43
N ALA A 60 -12.47 15.83 10.12
CA ALA A 60 -11.73 14.64 9.70
C ALA A 60 -11.53 13.63 10.84
N VAL A 61 -11.48 12.36 10.47
CA VAL A 61 -11.04 11.25 11.31
C VAL A 61 -9.92 10.49 10.61
N ALA A 62 -8.93 10.08 11.39
CA ALA A 62 -7.93 9.14 10.93
C ALA A 62 -8.53 7.72 10.88
N VAL A 63 -8.33 7.03 9.77
CA VAL A 63 -8.80 5.66 9.53
C VAL A 63 -7.66 4.87 8.91
N ASN A 64 -7.40 3.68 9.43
CA ASN A 64 -6.46 2.76 8.82
C ASN A 64 -7.18 1.93 7.74
N ALA A 65 -6.73 2.03 6.49
CA ALA A 65 -7.30 1.28 5.37
C ALA A 65 -7.06 -0.22 5.47
N LEU A 66 -6.00 -0.62 6.18
CA LEU A 66 -5.63 -2.01 6.41
C LEU A 66 -5.72 -2.34 7.91
N ARG A 67 -6.03 -3.57 8.25
CA ARG A 67 -5.95 -4.07 9.63
C ARG A 67 -5.07 -5.29 9.64
N ARG A 68 -3.95 -5.19 10.36
CA ARG A 68 -2.93 -6.24 10.39
C ARG A 68 -2.36 -6.62 9.02
N GLY A 69 -2.18 -5.61 8.16
CA GLY A 69 -1.77 -5.81 6.78
C GLY A 69 -2.89 -6.24 5.85
N ILE A 70 -4.06 -6.65 6.34
CA ILE A 70 -5.20 -7.16 5.56
C ILE A 70 -6.17 -6.03 5.19
N VAL A 71 -6.86 -6.15 4.06
CA VAL A 71 -7.90 -5.18 3.62
C VAL A 71 -9.03 -5.12 4.65
N ALA A 72 -9.17 -3.98 5.33
CA ALA A 72 -10.22 -3.76 6.33
C ALA A 72 -11.44 -3.03 5.75
N TYR A 73 -11.21 -2.05 4.88
CA TYR A 73 -12.25 -1.22 4.27
C TYR A 73 -12.07 -1.19 2.77
N PHE A 74 -12.78 -2.06 2.05
CA PHE A 74 -12.55 -2.31 0.61
C PHE A 74 -12.47 -1.03 -0.23
N THR A 75 -13.47 -0.16 -0.16
CA THR A 75 -13.52 1.09 -0.97
C THR A 75 -12.35 2.02 -0.66
N LEU A 76 -11.98 2.14 0.62
CA LEU A 76 -10.86 2.97 1.05
C LEU A 76 -9.53 2.37 0.57
N SER A 77 -9.32 1.07 0.76
CA SER A 77 -8.11 0.38 0.33
C SER A 77 -7.93 0.41 -1.19
N ALA A 78 -9.01 0.18 -1.96
CA ALA A 78 -8.95 0.23 -3.42
C ALA A 78 -8.58 1.63 -3.94
N ASN A 79 -9.18 2.69 -3.36
CA ASN A 79 -8.83 4.07 -3.70
C ASN A 79 -7.39 4.41 -3.32
N MET A 80 -6.93 3.96 -2.15
CA MET A 80 -5.56 4.12 -1.68
C MET A 80 -4.55 3.42 -2.61
N PHE A 81 -4.78 2.13 -2.94
CA PHE A 81 -3.91 1.40 -3.87
C PHE A 81 -3.91 2.04 -5.25
N ARG A 82 -5.05 2.53 -5.74
CA ARG A 82 -5.14 3.27 -7.01
C ARG A 82 -4.25 4.51 -6.98
N TYR A 83 -4.36 5.30 -5.92
CA TYR A 83 -3.57 6.51 -5.72
C TYR A 83 -2.06 6.18 -5.70
N TYR A 84 -1.64 5.20 -4.91
CA TYR A 84 -0.23 4.83 -4.82
C TYR A 84 0.33 4.23 -6.12
N LEU A 85 -0.43 3.36 -6.80
CA LEU A 85 0.00 2.82 -8.09
C LEU A 85 0.11 3.91 -9.16
N HIS A 86 -0.85 4.83 -9.21
CA HIS A 86 -0.83 5.94 -10.15
C HIS A 86 0.39 6.84 -9.91
N ARG A 87 0.67 7.19 -8.65
CA ARG A 87 1.82 8.00 -8.26
C ARG A 87 3.13 7.29 -8.59
N ALA A 88 3.28 6.02 -8.17
CA ALA A 88 4.46 5.20 -8.42
C ALA A 88 4.75 4.99 -9.92
N LEU A 89 3.70 4.90 -10.75
CA LEU A 89 3.83 4.68 -12.19
C LEU A 89 3.87 5.98 -13.01
N GLY A 90 3.76 7.14 -12.36
CA GLY A 90 3.76 8.45 -13.03
C GLY A 90 2.56 8.63 -13.95
N TYR A 91 1.40 8.11 -13.56
CA TYR A 91 0.14 8.22 -14.31
C TYR A 91 -0.55 9.57 -14.10
N ASP A 92 -0.12 10.40 -13.14
CA ASP A 92 -0.74 11.70 -12.85
C ASP A 92 -0.59 12.74 -13.98
N HIS A 93 0.33 12.55 -14.93
CA HIS A 93 0.43 13.40 -16.13
C HIS A 93 -0.33 12.85 -17.35
N SER A 94 -1.32 11.98 -17.14
CA SER A 94 -2.04 11.26 -18.21
C SER A 94 -2.78 12.14 -19.22
N PHE A 95 -3.02 13.42 -18.96
CA PHE A 95 -3.67 14.27 -19.96
C PHE A 95 -2.79 14.43 -21.21
N VAL A 96 -1.48 14.65 -21.03
CA VAL A 96 -0.53 14.79 -22.15
C VAL A 96 -0.28 13.44 -22.84
N LYS A 97 -0.04 12.35 -22.07
CA LYS A 97 0.19 10.99 -22.63
C LYS A 97 -1.01 10.45 -23.42
N ARG A 98 -2.23 10.76 -22.97
CA ARG A 98 -3.47 10.35 -23.65
C ARG A 98 -3.73 11.20 -24.90
N LEU A 99 -3.33 12.47 -24.90
CA LEU A 99 -3.43 13.37 -26.06
C LEU A 99 -2.46 12.97 -27.19
N ILE A 100 -1.28 12.42 -26.87
CA ILE A 100 -0.30 11.92 -27.85
C ILE A 100 -0.47 10.43 -28.22
N GLY A 101 -1.61 9.81 -27.88
CA GLY A 101 -1.95 8.44 -28.29
C GLY A 101 -1.18 7.33 -27.57
N ILE A 102 -0.47 7.61 -26.47
CA ILE A 102 0.25 6.59 -25.71
C ILE A 102 -0.74 5.84 -24.81
N THR A 103 -1.03 4.58 -25.17
CA THR A 103 -1.85 3.68 -24.36
C THR A 103 -1.11 3.32 -23.07
N ILE A 104 -1.66 3.72 -21.93
CA ILE A 104 -1.16 3.32 -20.61
C ILE A 104 -1.47 1.84 -20.41
N LYS A 105 -0.47 0.98 -20.61
CA LYS A 105 -0.60 -0.46 -20.38
C LYS A 105 -0.78 -0.72 -18.88
N LYS A 106 -1.91 -1.34 -18.52
CA LYS A 106 -2.15 -1.83 -17.16
C LYS A 106 -1.03 -2.81 -16.73
N PRO A 107 -0.40 -2.62 -15.56
CA PRO A 107 0.71 -3.45 -15.11
C PRO A 107 0.26 -4.82 -14.60
N ARG A 108 1.15 -5.82 -14.65
CA ARG A 108 1.01 -7.07 -13.87
C ARG A 108 1.73 -6.87 -12.54
N ILE A 109 1.03 -7.13 -11.44
CA ILE A 109 1.47 -6.76 -10.09
C ILE A 109 1.60 -8.01 -9.23
N ALA A 110 2.71 -8.13 -8.51
CA ALA A 110 2.84 -9.05 -7.39
C ALA A 110 2.62 -8.29 -6.08
N VAL A 111 1.87 -8.86 -5.15
CA VAL A 111 1.54 -8.27 -3.85
C VAL A 111 2.03 -9.23 -2.76
N CYS A 112 2.96 -8.77 -1.94
CA CYS A 112 3.50 -9.51 -0.81
C CYS A 112 2.56 -9.30 0.38
N VAL A 113 1.85 -10.36 0.75
CA VAL A 113 0.81 -10.38 1.78
C VAL A 113 1.20 -11.35 2.91
N PRO A 114 0.56 -11.32 4.09
CA PRO A 114 0.75 -12.35 5.11
C PRO A 114 0.54 -13.77 4.55
N GLU A 115 1.25 -14.77 5.07
CA GLU A 115 1.18 -16.15 4.55
C GLU A 115 -0.18 -16.82 4.82
N GLU A 116 -0.87 -16.38 5.88
CA GLU A 116 -2.10 -17.01 6.38
C GLU A 116 -3.32 -16.13 6.04
N LEU A 117 -3.59 -15.94 4.75
CA LEU A 117 -4.85 -15.31 4.32
C LEU A 117 -5.95 -16.36 4.16
N THR A 118 -7.15 -16.01 4.58
CA THR A 118 -8.37 -16.72 4.20
C THR A 118 -8.73 -16.42 2.74
N GLU A 119 -9.52 -17.28 2.11
CA GLU A 119 -9.96 -17.10 0.72
C GLU A 119 -10.69 -15.76 0.49
N VAL A 120 -11.44 -15.29 1.50
CA VAL A 120 -12.13 -13.99 1.47
C VAL A 120 -11.12 -12.84 1.45
N GLU A 121 -10.04 -12.93 2.21
CA GLU A 121 -9.00 -11.92 2.30
C GLU A 121 -8.14 -11.88 1.03
N GLU A 122 -7.77 -13.05 0.49
CA GLU A 122 -7.09 -13.15 -0.81
C GLU A 122 -7.90 -12.50 -1.93
N LYS A 123 -9.21 -12.78 -1.95
CA LYS A 123 -10.14 -12.18 -2.90
C LYS A 123 -10.22 -10.67 -2.72
N ALA A 124 -10.31 -10.19 -1.48
CA ALA A 124 -10.36 -8.76 -1.17
C ALA A 124 -9.12 -8.01 -1.70
N PHE A 125 -7.93 -8.56 -1.52
CA PHE A 125 -6.71 -7.98 -2.10
C PHE A 125 -6.75 -7.96 -3.62
N SER A 126 -7.06 -9.11 -4.22
CA SER A 126 -7.08 -9.26 -5.67
C SER A 126 -8.02 -8.24 -6.31
N GLU A 127 -9.25 -8.15 -5.81
CA GLU A 127 -10.26 -7.20 -6.30
C GLU A 127 -9.85 -5.74 -6.07
N ALA A 128 -9.28 -5.40 -4.91
CA ALA A 128 -8.82 -4.05 -4.63
C ALA A 128 -7.71 -3.60 -5.62
N PHE A 129 -6.76 -4.49 -5.94
CA PHE A 129 -5.71 -4.20 -6.91
C PHE A 129 -6.20 -4.20 -8.36
N TYR A 130 -7.19 -5.03 -8.70
CA TYR A 130 -7.86 -4.94 -10.01
C TYR A 130 -8.58 -3.59 -10.18
N GLN A 131 -9.30 -3.14 -9.15
CA GLN A 131 -9.96 -1.83 -9.14
C GLN A 131 -8.94 -0.68 -9.18
N ALA A 132 -7.76 -0.87 -8.57
CA ALA A 132 -6.64 0.06 -8.63
C ALA A 132 -5.95 0.14 -10.01
N GLY A 133 -6.35 -0.70 -10.98
CA GLY A 133 -5.88 -0.64 -12.35
C GLY A 133 -4.88 -1.73 -12.76
N ALA A 134 -4.69 -2.76 -11.94
CA ALA A 134 -3.88 -3.92 -12.29
C ALA A 134 -4.48 -4.71 -13.47
N LYS A 135 -3.61 -5.27 -14.32
CA LYS A 135 -4.00 -6.23 -15.37
C LYS A 135 -4.14 -7.64 -14.82
N LYS A 136 -3.21 -8.03 -13.95
CA LYS A 136 -3.16 -9.32 -13.27
C LYS A 136 -2.52 -9.13 -11.91
N VAL A 137 -3.09 -9.77 -10.90
CA VAL A 137 -2.60 -9.73 -9.53
C VAL A 137 -2.06 -11.11 -9.16
N TYR A 138 -0.91 -11.15 -8.52
CA TYR A 138 -0.29 -12.34 -7.95
C TYR A 138 -0.07 -12.08 -6.47
N LEU A 139 -0.72 -12.84 -5.60
CA LEU A 139 -0.45 -12.78 -4.17
C LEU A 139 0.74 -13.69 -3.86
N SER A 140 1.63 -13.24 -2.98
CA SER A 140 2.80 -14.00 -2.54
C SER A 140 3.00 -13.82 -1.04
N GLY A 141 3.24 -14.92 -0.33
CA GLY A 141 3.70 -14.90 1.05
C GLY A 141 5.20 -14.60 1.20
N LEU A 142 5.94 -14.48 0.09
CA LEU A 142 7.38 -14.29 0.12
C LEU A 142 7.75 -12.84 0.47
N PRO A 143 8.95 -12.62 1.05
CA PRO A 143 9.58 -11.31 1.10
C PRO A 143 9.65 -10.65 -0.28
N LEU A 144 9.68 -9.32 -0.31
CA LEU A 144 9.64 -8.52 -1.53
C LEU A 144 10.77 -8.88 -2.51
N GLU A 145 11.99 -9.07 -2.01
CA GLU A 145 13.15 -9.47 -2.84
C GLU A 145 12.94 -10.83 -3.51
N ASN A 146 12.46 -11.82 -2.75
CA ASN A 146 12.16 -13.15 -3.25
C ASN A 146 11.02 -13.12 -4.28
N ALA A 147 10.01 -12.27 -4.06
CA ALA A 147 8.95 -12.05 -5.02
C ALA A 147 9.48 -11.40 -6.31
N VAL A 148 10.35 -10.39 -6.22
CA VAL A 148 11.00 -9.75 -7.38
C VAL A 148 11.80 -10.78 -8.18
N THR A 149 12.56 -11.64 -7.52
CA THR A 149 13.37 -12.68 -8.16
C THR A 149 12.51 -13.76 -8.82
N SER A 150 11.51 -14.30 -8.12
CA SER A 150 10.69 -15.42 -8.62
C SER A 150 9.64 -15.00 -9.65
N LEU A 151 9.04 -13.81 -9.51
CA LEU A 151 7.97 -13.31 -10.37
C LEU A 151 8.42 -12.21 -11.34
N GLY A 152 9.71 -11.85 -11.36
CA GLY A 152 10.30 -10.81 -12.22
C GLY A 152 10.11 -11.01 -13.72
N LYS A 153 9.84 -12.24 -14.17
CA LYS A 153 9.47 -12.53 -15.58
C LYS A 153 7.99 -12.25 -15.88
N GLN A 154 7.12 -12.27 -14.87
CA GLN A 154 5.67 -12.15 -15.01
C GLN A 154 5.14 -10.77 -14.61
N CYS A 155 5.79 -10.12 -13.64
CA CYS A 155 5.36 -8.87 -13.02
C CYS A 155 6.38 -7.77 -13.24
N SER A 156 5.89 -6.55 -13.46
CA SER A 156 6.70 -5.34 -13.59
C SER A 156 6.62 -4.45 -12.35
N VAL A 157 5.62 -4.68 -11.49
CA VAL A 157 5.36 -3.92 -10.27
C VAL A 157 5.22 -4.92 -9.12
N PHE A 158 5.80 -4.56 -7.99
CA PHE A 158 5.80 -5.35 -6.77
C PHE A 158 5.36 -4.45 -5.64
N VAL A 159 4.35 -4.87 -4.90
CA VAL A 159 3.84 -4.16 -3.73
C VAL A 159 4.14 -5.03 -2.54
N GLY A 160 4.80 -4.49 -1.53
CA GLY A 160 4.90 -5.17 -0.25
C GLY A 160 4.18 -4.39 0.82
N ILE A 161 3.47 -5.13 1.67
CA ILE A 161 2.68 -4.60 2.77
C ILE A 161 3.25 -5.22 4.03
N THR A 162 3.68 -4.40 4.99
CA THR A 162 4.02 -4.91 6.33
C THR A 162 3.13 -4.33 7.37
N TRP A 163 2.94 -5.13 8.41
CA TRP A 163 2.30 -4.72 9.62
C TRP A 163 3.11 -5.23 10.81
N SER A 164 3.22 -4.40 11.85
CA SER A 164 4.05 -4.65 13.04
C SER A 164 5.56 -4.61 12.77
N GLY A 165 6.32 -4.12 13.75
CA GLY A 165 7.79 -4.03 13.69
C GLY A 165 8.53 -5.36 13.55
N LYS A 166 7.83 -6.50 13.64
CA LYS A 166 8.36 -7.87 13.47
C LYS A 166 8.47 -8.33 12.01
N GLU A 167 7.79 -7.68 11.07
CA GLU A 167 7.84 -8.07 9.63
C GLU A 167 8.83 -7.22 8.79
N LYS A 168 9.63 -6.35 9.42
CA LYS A 168 10.58 -5.45 8.72
C LYS A 168 11.56 -6.19 7.81
N GLU A 169 11.90 -7.43 8.15
CA GLU A 169 12.80 -8.29 7.39
C GLU A 169 12.23 -8.74 6.04
N ARG A 170 10.91 -8.65 5.84
CA ARG A 170 10.24 -9.03 4.58
C ARG A 170 10.49 -8.02 3.44
N PHE A 171 11.16 -6.90 3.72
CA PHE A 171 11.49 -5.85 2.76
C PHE A 171 12.98 -5.68 2.47
N CYS A 172 13.87 -6.50 3.03
CA CYS A 172 15.28 -6.41 2.66
C CYS A 172 15.41 -6.74 1.16
N ILE A 173 15.99 -5.82 0.36
CA ILE A 173 16.24 -5.96 -1.09
C ILE A 173 17.74 -5.99 -1.40
N ASN A 174 18.60 -5.90 -0.38
CA ASN A 174 20.05 -6.05 -0.52
C ASN A 174 20.75 -6.43 0.81
N GLU A 175 22.01 -6.84 0.71
CA GLU A 175 22.87 -7.21 1.86
C GLU A 175 23.20 -6.04 2.80
N ASN A 176 22.92 -4.79 2.38
CA ASN A 176 23.20 -3.56 3.13
C ASN A 176 21.96 -2.99 3.85
N CYS A 177 20.90 -3.78 4.00
CA CYS A 177 19.66 -3.31 4.61
C CYS A 177 19.83 -3.14 6.14
N PRO A 178 19.59 -1.94 6.70
CA PRO A 178 19.94 -1.57 8.09
C PRO A 178 19.07 -2.22 9.18
N HIS A 179 18.25 -3.22 8.85
CA HIS A 179 17.28 -3.83 9.75
C HIS A 179 17.45 -5.34 9.93
N ARG A 180 18.66 -5.87 9.67
CA ARG A 180 19.05 -7.21 10.15
C ARG A 180 19.30 -7.12 11.65
N ILE A 181 18.34 -7.52 12.47
CA ILE A 181 18.58 -7.85 13.87
C ILE A 181 18.94 -9.34 13.88
N PHE A 182 20.19 -9.65 14.22
CA PHE A 182 20.56 -11.01 14.62
C PHE A 182 19.88 -11.36 15.94
#